data_AF-A0A7S3H4I4-F1
#
_entry.id   AF-A0A7S3H4I4-F1
#
_cell.length_a   1.000
_cell.length_b   1.000
_cell.length_c   1.000
_cell.angle_alpha   90.00
_cell.angle_beta   90.00
_cell.angle_gamma   90.00
#
_symmetry.space_group_name_H-M   'P 1'
#
loop_
_entity.id
_entity.type
_entity.pdbx_description
1 polymer ?
#
loop_
_entity_poly.entity_id
_entity_poly.type
_entity_poly.pdbx_seq_one_letter_code
_entity_poly.pdbx_strand_id
1 'polypeptide(L)'
;KPAGVLATHLAPPNDEAMRRPLTLAALVAAWGAEAALVTRHLRSNVSSVEEPPAIYPDCSCLCCVVSRPLLKSALNGGHGKKCLPPPPSSGRRCLEACKANQMDSVMANVEEDHLGQTLVPYSRFCFLECRPPSCSAPTGENVQCKPMLPGQLVDAMTEGGNG
;
A
#
# COMPACT_ATOMS: atom_id res chain seq x y z
N LYS A 1 47.64 17.83 -15.81
CA LYS A 1 47.74 19.11 -15.06
C LYS A 1 46.69 19.07 -13.95
N PRO A 2 47.03 19.43 -12.70
CA PRO A 2 46.69 18.60 -11.53
C PRO A 2 45.46 19.06 -10.72
N ALA A 3 44.94 18.10 -9.95
CA ALA A 3 44.45 18.18 -8.56
C ALA A 3 43.56 19.36 -8.09
N GLY A 4 42.36 19.01 -7.62
CA GLY A 4 41.58 19.74 -6.61
C GLY A 4 40.73 18.72 -5.84
N VAL A 5 41.22 18.16 -4.73
CA VAL A 5 41.14 18.64 -3.35
C VAL A 5 39.71 18.56 -2.77
N LEU A 6 39.56 17.56 -1.89
CA LEU A 6 38.81 17.50 -0.63
C LEU A 6 37.74 18.57 -0.32
N ALA A 7 36.55 18.09 0.07
CA ALA A 7 35.88 18.56 1.28
C ALA A 7 34.86 17.51 1.79
N THR A 8 35.30 16.75 2.79
CA THR A 8 34.46 16.02 3.73
C THR A 8 33.76 17.02 4.64
N HIS A 9 32.42 17.04 4.65
CA HIS A 9 31.65 17.71 5.69
C HIS A 9 30.79 16.66 6.43
N LEU A 10 31.34 16.20 7.55
CA LEU A 10 30.60 15.58 8.63
C LEU A 10 29.76 16.66 9.31
N ALA A 11 28.45 16.44 9.42
CA ALA A 11 27.59 17.18 10.34
C ALA A 11 27.17 16.25 11.48
N PRO A 12 27.22 16.70 12.75
CA PRO A 12 26.92 15.90 13.93
C PRO A 12 25.40 15.70 14.16
N PRO A 13 25.02 14.70 14.99
CA PRO A 13 23.65 14.46 15.41
C PRO A 13 23.17 15.51 16.42
N ASN A 14 21.93 15.97 16.27
CA ASN A 14 21.24 16.78 17.28
C ASN A 14 20.62 15.86 18.34
N ASP A 15 21.29 15.84 19.48
CA ASP A 15 20.86 15.27 20.75
C ASP A 15 20.06 16.35 21.49
N GLU A 16 18.73 16.28 21.47
CA GLU A 16 17.88 17.08 22.37
C GLU A 16 17.09 16.18 23.30
N ALA A 17 17.68 16.04 24.49
CA ALA A 17 17.11 15.47 25.69
C ALA A 17 15.90 16.29 26.18
N MET A 18 14.68 15.80 25.94
CA MET A 18 13.49 16.31 26.64
C MET A 18 13.27 15.53 27.95
N ARG A 19 13.78 16.11 29.02
CA ARG A 19 13.52 15.73 30.42
C ARG A 19 12.08 16.13 30.83
N ARG A 20 11.33 15.12 31.31
CA ARG A 20 10.48 15.05 32.54
C ARG A 20 9.54 16.23 32.87
N PRO A 21 8.28 15.96 33.29
CA PRO A 21 8.08 15.59 34.69
C PRO A 21 7.10 14.42 34.93
N LEU A 22 7.51 13.54 35.86
CA LEU A 22 6.63 12.68 36.63
C LEU A 22 5.84 13.58 37.59
N THR A 23 4.56 13.81 37.32
CA THR A 23 3.63 14.36 38.33
C THR A 23 2.99 13.22 39.09
N LEU A 24 3.40 13.08 40.35
CA LEU A 24 2.65 12.44 41.42
C LEU A 24 1.28 13.12 41.56
N ALA A 25 0.21 12.37 41.32
CA ALA A 25 -1.11 12.66 41.86
C ALA A 25 -1.87 11.33 42.07
N ALA A 26 -1.38 10.56 43.04
CA ALA A 26 -2.22 9.60 43.75
C ALA A 26 -2.97 10.38 44.85
N LEU A 27 -4.29 10.22 44.92
CA LEU A 27 -5.20 10.36 46.09
C LEU A 27 -6.52 11.03 45.72
N VAL A 28 -7.44 10.27 45.11
CA VAL A 28 -8.87 10.27 45.51
C VAL A 28 -9.38 8.84 45.31
N ALA A 29 -9.05 7.96 46.25
CA ALA A 29 -9.77 6.71 46.44
C ALA A 29 -10.83 6.94 47.52
N ALA A 30 -11.96 6.25 47.37
CA ALA A 30 -13.08 6.17 48.29
C ALA A 30 -14.04 7.38 48.22
N TRP A 31 -15.15 7.22 47.50
CA TRP A 31 -16.50 6.95 48.02
C TRP A 31 -17.37 6.62 46.78
N GLY A 32 -17.95 5.42 46.72
CA GLY A 32 -18.76 4.98 45.56
C GLY A 32 -18.53 3.54 45.09
N ALA A 33 -18.14 2.63 45.97
CA ALA A 33 -18.54 1.23 45.81
C ALA A 33 -20.06 1.15 46.10
N GLU A 34 -20.78 0.21 45.49
CA GLU A 34 -22.25 0.02 45.58
C GLU A 34 -23.12 0.67 44.49
N ALA A 35 -22.60 0.96 43.28
CA ALA A 35 -23.45 1.18 42.09
C ALA A 35 -22.85 0.69 40.76
N ALA A 36 -21.72 -0.02 40.78
CA ALA A 36 -20.96 -0.36 39.56
C ALA A 36 -21.16 -1.81 39.06
N LEU A 37 -22.08 -2.58 39.64
CA LEU A 37 -22.31 -3.99 39.25
C LEU A 37 -23.52 -4.22 38.33
N VAL A 38 -24.35 -3.21 38.05
CA VAL A 38 -25.55 -3.37 37.21
C VAL A 38 -25.40 -2.73 35.81
N THR A 39 -24.43 -1.85 35.59
CA THR A 39 -24.26 -1.14 34.30
C THR A 39 -23.34 -1.84 33.30
N ARG A 40 -22.73 -2.99 33.64
CA ARG A 40 -21.84 -3.73 32.72
C ARG A 40 -22.55 -4.68 31.75
N HIS A 41 -23.86 -4.91 31.90
CA HIS A 41 -24.59 -5.85 31.03
C HIS A 41 -25.38 -5.21 29.88
N LEU A 42 -25.43 -3.88 29.77
CA LEU A 42 -26.19 -3.20 28.71
C LEU A 42 -25.34 -2.72 27.51
N ARG A 43 -24.05 -3.07 27.43
CA ARG A 43 -23.15 -2.56 26.38
C ARG A 43 -22.70 -3.57 25.32
N SER A 44 -23.26 -4.78 25.31
CA SER A 44 -22.83 -5.84 24.38
C SER A 44 -23.89 -6.27 23.35
N ASN A 45 -25.05 -5.61 23.31
CA ASN A 45 -26.01 -5.76 22.20
C ASN A 45 -25.89 -4.58 21.22
N VAL A 46 -24.66 -4.18 20.88
CA VAL A 46 -24.46 -3.54 19.58
C VAL A 46 -24.71 -4.67 18.60
N SER A 47 -25.96 -4.79 18.15
CA SER A 47 -26.31 -5.55 16.97
C SER A 47 -25.24 -5.25 15.93
N SER A 48 -24.46 -6.27 15.58
CA SER A 48 -23.63 -6.22 14.39
C SER A 48 -24.55 -5.73 13.29
N VAL A 49 -24.40 -4.45 12.91
CA VAL A 49 -24.95 -3.96 11.67
C VAL A 49 -24.21 -4.79 10.65
N GLU A 50 -24.90 -5.79 10.11
CA GLU A 50 -24.40 -6.66 9.08
C GLU A 50 -24.11 -5.74 7.90
N GLU A 51 -22.86 -5.29 7.81
CA GLU A 51 -22.41 -4.40 6.76
C GLU A 51 -22.66 -5.16 5.45
N PRO A 52 -23.40 -4.57 4.49
CA PRO A 52 -23.71 -5.26 3.26
C PRO A 52 -22.41 -5.75 2.62
N PRO A 53 -22.38 -6.98 2.09
CA PRO A 53 -21.15 -7.58 1.60
C PRO A 53 -20.50 -6.65 0.58
N ALA A 54 -19.25 -6.27 0.82
CA ALA A 54 -18.51 -5.39 -0.07
C ALA A 54 -18.36 -6.06 -1.43
N ILE A 55 -18.93 -5.44 -2.47
CA ILE A 55 -18.85 -5.95 -3.85
C ILE A 55 -17.57 -5.41 -4.47
N TYR A 56 -16.60 -6.30 -4.69
CA TYR A 56 -15.36 -5.98 -5.39
C TYR A 56 -15.46 -6.38 -6.87
N PRO A 57 -15.04 -5.53 -7.82
CA PRO A 57 -14.95 -5.89 -9.22
C PRO A 57 -13.72 -6.73 -9.49
N ASP A 58 -13.67 -7.32 -10.68
CA ASP A 58 -12.47 -8.01 -11.16
C ASP A 58 -11.35 -7.01 -11.43
N CYS A 59 -10.11 -7.42 -11.17
CA CYS A 59 -8.95 -6.58 -11.41
C CYS A 59 -8.75 -6.30 -12.90
N SER A 60 -8.40 -5.06 -13.23
CA SER A 60 -8.26 -4.60 -14.62
C SER A 60 -7.28 -3.44 -14.74
N CYS A 61 -6.49 -3.42 -15.82
CA CYS A 61 -5.56 -2.31 -16.06
C CYS A 61 -6.24 -1.00 -16.46
N LEU A 62 -7.58 -0.99 -16.62
CA LEU A 62 -8.34 0.19 -17.06
C LEU A 62 -8.24 1.36 -16.07
N CYS A 63 -8.08 1.09 -14.78
CA CYS A 63 -7.93 2.15 -13.79
C CYS A 63 -6.48 2.62 -13.60
N CYS A 64 -5.51 1.83 -14.05
CA CYS A 64 -4.09 2.11 -13.86
C CYS A 64 -3.57 3.15 -14.88
N VAL A 65 -2.70 4.04 -14.41
CA VAL A 65 -2.08 5.10 -15.23
C VAL A 65 -0.56 4.97 -15.22
N VAL A 66 0.09 5.49 -16.28
CA VAL A 66 1.55 5.50 -16.37
C VAL A 66 2.12 6.58 -15.45
N SER A 67 2.91 6.13 -14.46
CA SER A 67 3.48 6.97 -13.42
C SER A 67 4.97 6.67 -13.23
N ARG A 68 5.68 7.59 -12.58
CA ARG A 68 7.06 7.36 -12.11
C ARG A 68 7.02 7.11 -10.60
N PRO A 69 7.40 5.91 -10.13
CA PRO A 69 7.53 5.64 -8.71
C PRO A 69 8.52 6.61 -8.06
N LEU A 70 8.18 7.04 -6.85
CA LEU A 70 9.04 7.90 -6.04
C LEU A 70 10.34 7.17 -5.64
N LEU A 71 10.24 5.86 -5.42
CA LEU A 71 11.38 5.00 -5.09
C LEU A 71 12.07 4.53 -6.38
N LYS A 72 13.41 4.50 -6.33
CA LYS A 72 14.22 3.91 -7.39
C LYS A 72 14.08 2.40 -7.37
N SER A 73 14.10 1.78 -8.54
CA SER A 73 14.22 0.32 -8.63
C SER A 73 15.52 -0.13 -7.99
N ALA A 74 15.46 -1.14 -7.12
CA ALA A 74 16.65 -1.75 -6.53
C ALA A 74 17.54 -2.43 -7.59
N LEU A 75 16.92 -2.98 -8.64
CA LEU A 75 17.62 -3.72 -9.71
C LEU A 75 18.40 -2.80 -10.64
N ASN A 76 17.81 -1.68 -11.04
CA ASN A 76 18.37 -0.83 -12.11
C ASN A 76 18.82 0.55 -11.60
N GLY A 77 18.59 0.87 -10.32
CA GLY A 77 18.87 2.18 -9.72
C GLY A 77 18.08 3.36 -10.31
N GLY A 78 17.20 3.11 -11.28
CA GLY A 78 16.47 4.12 -12.04
C GLY A 78 15.00 4.29 -11.61
N HIS A 79 14.41 5.43 -11.98
CA HIS A 79 12.97 5.67 -11.89
C HIS A 79 12.27 5.24 -13.18
N GLY A 80 12.21 3.92 -13.40
CA GLY A 80 11.49 3.35 -14.52
C GLY A 80 10.00 3.70 -14.47
N LYS A 81 9.38 3.93 -15.63
CA LYS A 81 7.93 4.15 -15.70
C LYS A 81 7.22 2.85 -15.36
N LYS A 82 6.21 2.94 -14.51
CA LYS A 82 5.40 1.82 -14.04
C LYS A 82 3.93 2.20 -14.07
N CYS A 83 3.07 1.21 -13.94
CA CYS A 83 1.64 1.40 -13.82
C CYS A 83 1.26 1.49 -12.35
N LEU A 84 0.54 2.55 -11.99
CA LEU A 84 0.08 2.80 -10.64
C LEU A 84 -1.37 3.32 -10.70
N PRO A 85 -2.13 3.22 -9.60
CA PRO A 85 -3.39 3.94 -9.48
C PRO A 85 -3.17 5.45 -9.68
N PRO A 86 -4.20 6.19 -10.15
CA PRO A 86 -4.11 7.62 -10.31
C PRO A 86 -3.88 8.28 -8.93
N PRO A 87 -3.10 9.39 -8.88
CA PRO A 87 -2.82 10.05 -7.62
C PRO A 87 -4.12 10.65 -7.03
N PRO A 88 -4.23 10.79 -5.69
CA PRO A 88 -5.41 11.37 -5.06
C PRO A 88 -5.76 12.77 -5.56
N SER A 89 -4.76 13.53 -6.02
CA SER A 89 -4.93 14.87 -6.59
C SER A 89 -5.67 14.90 -7.93
N SER A 90 -5.75 13.78 -8.64
CA SER A 90 -6.38 13.69 -9.96
C SER A 90 -7.91 13.82 -9.94
N GLY A 91 -8.54 13.66 -8.78
CA GLY A 91 -10.00 13.50 -8.65
C GLY A 91 -10.53 12.15 -9.17
N ARG A 92 -9.69 11.33 -9.82
CA ARG A 92 -10.01 9.96 -10.21
C ARG A 92 -9.55 9.01 -9.11
N ARG A 93 -10.38 8.02 -8.78
CA ARG A 93 -10.05 7.00 -7.77
C ARG A 93 -10.35 5.61 -8.33
N CYS A 94 -9.39 4.71 -8.17
CA CYS A 94 -9.65 3.28 -8.25
C CYS A 94 -10.25 2.82 -6.93
N LEU A 95 -10.92 1.68 -6.94
CA LEU A 95 -11.22 0.99 -5.69
C LEU A 95 -9.91 0.55 -5.04
N GLU A 96 -9.92 0.41 -3.71
CA GLU A 96 -8.73 0.03 -2.94
C GLU A 96 -8.31 -1.41 -3.24
N ALA A 97 -9.29 -2.28 -3.48
CA ALA A 97 -9.08 -3.70 -3.79
C ALA A 97 -9.96 -4.16 -4.95
N CYS A 98 -9.55 -5.27 -5.55
CA CYS A 98 -10.27 -5.99 -6.60
C CYS A 98 -10.05 -7.49 -6.46
N LYS A 99 -10.90 -8.27 -7.11
CA LYS A 99 -10.75 -9.73 -7.18
C LYS A 99 -9.73 -10.06 -8.26
N ALA A 100 -8.62 -10.68 -7.87
CA ALA A 100 -7.66 -11.22 -8.83
C ALA A 100 -8.30 -12.40 -9.55
N ASN A 101 -8.09 -12.50 -10.86
CA ASN A 101 -8.48 -13.70 -11.59
C ASN A 101 -7.39 -14.76 -11.41
N GLN A 102 -7.77 -16.04 -11.41
CA GLN A 102 -6.82 -17.16 -11.33
C GLN A 102 -5.78 -17.19 -12.47
N MET A 103 -6.00 -16.42 -13.55
CA MET A 103 -5.07 -16.26 -14.65
C MET A 103 -4.03 -15.14 -14.46
N ASP A 104 -4.16 -14.31 -13.42
CA ASP A 104 -3.21 -13.23 -13.13
C ASP A 104 -1.95 -13.84 -12.47
N SER A 105 -0.90 -13.97 -13.29
CA SER A 105 0.17 -14.95 -13.07
C SER A 105 1.08 -14.68 -11.86
N VAL A 106 1.19 -13.43 -11.38
CA VAL A 106 2.05 -13.08 -10.24
C VAL A 106 1.27 -13.11 -8.92
N MET A 107 -0.06 -13.03 -8.99
CA MET A 107 -0.93 -12.91 -7.82
C MET A 107 -1.57 -14.26 -7.41
N ALA A 108 -1.20 -15.35 -8.07
CA ALA A 108 -1.76 -16.70 -7.85
C ALA A 108 -1.58 -17.27 -6.44
N ASN A 109 -0.69 -16.69 -5.61
CA ASN A 109 -0.39 -17.16 -4.25
C ASN A 109 -1.07 -16.33 -3.15
N VAL A 110 -2.04 -15.46 -3.49
CA VAL A 110 -2.74 -14.66 -2.49
C VAL A 110 -3.80 -15.52 -1.79
N GLU A 111 -3.83 -15.45 -0.47
CA GLU A 111 -4.79 -16.18 0.37
C GLU A 111 -6.23 -15.74 0.06
N GLU A 112 -7.13 -16.71 -0.06
CA GLU A 112 -8.56 -16.44 -0.26
C GLU A 112 -9.19 -15.93 1.04
N ASP A 113 -10.14 -15.01 0.92
CA ASP A 113 -10.94 -14.59 2.07
C ASP A 113 -11.97 -15.65 2.48
N HIS A 114 -12.73 -15.37 3.54
CA HIS A 114 -13.80 -16.23 4.04
C HIS A 114 -14.95 -16.48 3.03
N LEU A 115 -14.97 -15.75 1.91
CA LEU A 115 -15.92 -15.90 0.81
C LEU A 115 -15.27 -16.61 -0.40
N GLY A 116 -14.03 -17.09 -0.29
CA GLY A 116 -13.29 -17.72 -1.39
C GLY A 116 -12.82 -16.73 -2.45
N GLN A 117 -12.74 -15.44 -2.13
CA GLN A 117 -12.27 -14.40 -3.05
C GLN A 117 -10.81 -14.07 -2.80
N THR A 118 -10.01 -14.06 -3.87
CA THR A 118 -8.64 -13.58 -3.83
C THR A 118 -8.63 -12.06 -4.00
N LEU A 119 -8.77 -11.33 -2.89
CA LEU A 119 -8.76 -9.87 -2.92
C LEU A 119 -7.34 -9.31 -2.89
N VAL A 120 -7.05 -8.41 -3.81
CA VAL A 120 -5.72 -7.80 -3.94
C VAL A 120 -5.80 -6.28 -3.97
N PRO A 121 -4.85 -5.56 -3.34
CA PRO A 121 -4.78 -4.11 -3.46
C PRO A 121 -4.57 -3.71 -4.92
N TYR A 122 -5.35 -2.74 -5.40
CA TYR A 122 -5.28 -2.28 -6.79
C TYR A 122 -3.90 -1.69 -7.14
N SER A 123 -3.22 -1.10 -6.16
CA SER A 123 -1.85 -0.61 -6.31
C SER A 123 -0.85 -1.73 -6.65
N ARG A 124 -1.00 -2.89 -6.00
CA ARG A 124 -0.18 -4.07 -6.23
C ARG A 124 -0.51 -4.70 -7.57
N PHE A 125 -1.79 -4.83 -7.91
CA PHE A 125 -2.22 -5.30 -9.23
C PHE A 125 -1.69 -4.42 -10.36
N CYS A 126 -1.87 -3.09 -10.28
CA CYS A 126 -1.35 -2.16 -11.30
C CYS A 126 0.16 -2.29 -11.49
N PHE A 127 0.91 -2.54 -10.42
CA PHE A 127 2.36 -2.60 -10.49
C PHE A 127 2.88 -3.91 -11.11
N LEU A 128 2.19 -5.03 -10.85
CA LEU A 128 2.66 -6.38 -11.19
C LEU A 128 2.02 -6.95 -12.46
N GLU A 129 0.77 -6.60 -12.76
CA GLU A 129 0.01 -7.19 -13.87
C GLU A 129 -0.22 -6.21 -15.04
N CYS A 130 0.13 -4.93 -14.85
CA CYS A 130 -0.04 -3.89 -15.86
C CYS A 130 1.28 -3.25 -16.28
N ARG A 131 1.35 -2.88 -17.56
CA ARG A 131 2.51 -2.20 -18.15
C ARG A 131 2.12 -0.94 -18.92
N PRO A 132 3.05 0.02 -19.06
CA PRO A 132 2.88 1.12 -19.99
C PRO A 132 2.62 0.59 -21.42
N PRO A 133 1.80 1.30 -22.23
CA PRO A 133 1.48 0.85 -23.58
C PRO A 133 2.70 0.78 -24.50
N SER A 134 3.72 1.61 -24.23
CA SER A 134 5.05 1.58 -24.87
C SER A 134 6.14 2.07 -23.90
N CYS A 135 7.41 1.78 -24.19
CA CYS A 135 8.55 2.28 -23.40
C CYS A 135 8.67 3.82 -23.45
N SER A 136 8.20 4.43 -24.54
CA SER A 136 8.20 5.88 -24.74
C SER A 136 6.98 6.58 -24.16
N ALA A 137 5.94 5.86 -23.74
CA ALA A 137 4.68 6.41 -23.25
C ALA A 137 4.93 7.49 -22.17
N PRO A 138 4.34 8.69 -22.27
CA PRO A 138 4.53 9.73 -21.27
C PRO A 138 3.91 9.29 -19.93
N THR A 139 4.40 9.88 -18.84
CA THR A 139 3.70 9.80 -17.56
C THR A 139 2.49 10.71 -17.58
N GLY A 140 1.38 10.28 -17.00
CA GLY A 140 0.20 11.12 -16.85
C GLY A 140 -1.09 10.34 -16.67
N GLU A 141 -2.08 11.01 -16.11
CA GLU A 141 -3.38 10.43 -15.75
C GLU A 141 -4.20 9.99 -16.98
N ASN A 142 -3.92 10.58 -18.14
CA ASN A 142 -4.60 10.27 -19.40
C ASN A 142 -3.93 9.12 -20.17
N VAL A 143 -2.84 8.54 -19.63
CA VAL A 143 -2.11 7.45 -20.28
C VAL A 143 -2.47 6.14 -19.58
N GLN A 144 -3.41 5.42 -20.19
CA GLN A 144 -3.91 4.16 -19.65
C GLN A 144 -2.89 3.02 -19.85
N CYS A 145 -2.76 2.20 -18.81
CA CYS A 145 -1.93 1.00 -18.86
C CYS A 145 -2.61 -0.16 -19.59
N LYS A 146 -1.82 -1.15 -19.98
CA LYS A 146 -2.30 -2.38 -20.63
C LYS A 146 -1.92 -3.61 -19.82
N PRO A 147 -2.69 -4.70 -19.90
CA PRO A 147 -2.31 -5.98 -19.31
C PRO A 147 -0.93 -6.43 -19.80
N MET A 148 -0.15 -7.04 -18.90
CA MET A 148 1.07 -7.74 -19.27
C MET A 148 0.71 -9.00 -20.07
N LEU A 149 1.53 -9.29 -21.08
CA LEU A 149 1.35 -10.52 -21.86
C LEU A 149 2.00 -11.68 -21.10
N PRO A 150 1.45 -12.91 -21.15
CA PRO A 150 2.00 -14.06 -20.44
C PRO A 150 3.51 -14.27 -20.67
N GLY A 151 4.00 -14.08 -21.90
CA GLY A 151 5.43 -14.21 -22.23
C GLY A 151 6.33 -13.15 -21.58
N GLN A 152 5.79 -12.03 -21.12
CA GLN A 152 6.57 -10.98 -20.43
C GLN A 152 6.66 -11.22 -18.92
N LEU A 153 5.84 -12.11 -18.38
CA LEU A 153 5.84 -12.46 -16.96
C LEU A 153 6.92 -13.52 -16.68
N VAL A 154 7.28 -14.33 -17.68
CA VAL A 154 8.36 -15.32 -17.58
C VAL A 154 9.70 -14.68 -17.21
N ASP A 155 10.00 -13.51 -17.78
CA ASP A 155 11.23 -12.77 -17.44
C ASP A 155 11.20 -12.15 -16.03
N ALA A 156 10.02 -11.98 -15.45
CA ALA A 156 9.84 -11.48 -14.08
C ALA A 156 9.82 -12.61 -13.03
N MET A 157 9.55 -13.84 -13.46
CA MET A 157 9.57 -15.03 -12.62
C MET A 157 10.97 -15.64 -12.61
N THR A 158 11.85 -15.14 -11.74
CA THR A 158 13.11 -15.83 -11.45
C THR A 158 12.84 -17.14 -10.69
N GLU A 159 13.63 -18.19 -10.93
CA GLU A 159 13.51 -19.55 -10.33
C GLU A 159 13.39 -19.57 -8.79
N GLY A 160 13.79 -18.50 -8.10
CA GLY A 160 13.69 -18.37 -6.64
C GLY A 160 12.41 -17.71 -6.09
N GLY A 161 11.52 -17.21 -6.95
CA GLY A 161 10.32 -16.48 -6.54
C GLY A 161 10.60 -15.06 -6.01
N ASN A 162 10.03 -14.06 -6.69
CA ASN A 162 10.11 -12.61 -6.45
C ASN A 162 11.52 -11.98 -6.55
N GLY A 163 11.78 -11.30 -7.66
CA GLY A 163 12.89 -10.35 -7.80
C GLY A 163 12.66 -9.01 -7.09
#